data_AF-A0A934W0T0-F1
#
_entry.id   AF-A0A934W0T0-F1
#
_cell.length_a   1.000
_cell.length_b   1.000
_cell.length_c   1.000
_cell.angle_alpha   90.00
_cell.angle_beta   90.00
_cell.angle_gamma   90.00
#
_symmetry.space_group_name_H-M   'P 1'
#
loop_
_entity.id
_entity.type
_entity.pdbx_description
1 polymer ?
#
loop_
_entity_poly.entity_id
_entity_poly.type
_entity_poly.pdbx_seq_one_letter_code
_entity_poly.pdbx_strand_id
1 'polypeptide(L)'
;MRSLTYLACVLVVMALAFWAYRENYSTQAAIDEMRQVQREIAGLREDLGVLRAEWAYLNRPERLRDLVELNFDRLQLMPLAAGQVIDLGNIDYPKPPAPQPDPSESPEE
;
A
#
# COMPACT_ATOMS: atom_id res chain seq x y z
N MET A 1 53.41 41.51 21.19
CA MET A 1 53.14 40.07 21.00
C MET A 1 51.88 39.59 21.74
N ARG A 2 51.68 39.93 23.02
CA ARG A 2 50.47 39.52 23.80
C ARG A 2 49.15 40.05 23.24
N SER A 3 49.11 41.27 22.72
CA SER A 3 47.89 41.83 22.10
C SER A 3 47.44 41.06 20.86
N LEU A 4 48.39 40.57 20.06
CA LEU A 4 48.12 39.83 18.84
C LEU A 4 47.53 38.44 19.13
N THR A 5 48.01 37.78 20.19
CA THR A 5 47.45 36.51 20.66
C THR A 5 46.04 36.65 21.22
N TYR A 6 45.73 37.74 21.93
CA TYR A 6 44.37 38.01 22.40
C TYR A 6 43.42 38.29 21.23
N LEU A 7 43.84 39.10 20.26
CA LEU A 7 43.06 39.37 19.05
C LEU A 7 42.76 38.08 18.26
N ALA A 8 43.77 37.24 18.06
CA ALA A 8 43.61 35.95 17.39
C ALA A 8 42.63 35.04 18.14
N CYS A 9 42.70 35.00 19.47
CA CYS A 9 41.79 34.20 20.28
C CYS A 9 40.34 34.68 20.16
N VAL A 10 40.11 36.01 20.20
CA VAL A 10 38.78 36.60 20.00
C VAL A 10 38.24 36.27 18.61
N LEU A 11 39.08 36.36 17.57
CA LEU A 11 38.69 36.00 16.21
C LEU A 11 38.29 34.52 16.09
N VAL A 12 39.05 33.61 16.72
CA VAL A 12 38.72 32.18 16.74
C VAL A 12 37.40 31.93 17.44
N VAL A 13 37.16 32.55 18.60
CA VAL A 13 35.89 32.41 19.34
C VAL A 13 34.71 32.94 18.50
N MET A 14 34.87 34.09 17.84
CA MET A 14 33.85 34.62 16.94
C MET A 14 33.57 33.70 15.74
N ALA A 15 34.60 33.12 15.14
CA ALA A 15 34.46 32.16 14.05
C ALA A 15 33.72 30.89 14.51
N LEU A 16 34.03 30.37 15.70
CA LEU A 16 33.33 29.22 16.28
C LEU A 16 31.87 29.52 16.60
N ALA A 17 31.59 30.70 17.15
CA ALA A 17 30.22 31.14 17.41
C ALA A 17 29.40 31.21 16.12
N PHE A 18 29.98 31.78 15.06
CA PHE A 18 29.35 31.83 13.74
C PHE A 18 29.13 30.44 13.14
N TRP A 19 30.13 29.56 13.24
CA TRP A 19 30.05 28.19 12.74
C TRP A 19 28.96 27.38 13.46
N ALA A 20 28.90 27.45 14.79
CA ALA A 20 27.88 26.78 15.59
C ALA A 20 26.47 27.30 15.27
N TYR A 21 26.32 28.61 15.07
CA TYR A 21 25.03 29.20 14.67
C TYR A 21 24.59 28.70 13.29
N ARG A 22 25.52 28.62 12.33
CA ARG A 22 25.24 28.09 10.99
C ARG A 22 24.83 26.62 11.02
N GLU A 23 25.53 25.79 11.79
CA GLU A 23 25.21 24.35 11.92
C GLU A 23 23.87 24.11 12.63
N ASN A 24 23.49 25.02 13.52
CA ASN A 24 22.18 24.97 14.14
C ASN A 24 21.06 25.20 13.10
N TYR A 25 21.30 26.07 12.12
CA TYR A 25 20.31 26.39 11.08
C TYR A 25 20.08 25.24 10.11
N SER A 26 21.13 24.50 9.70
CA SER A 26 20.99 23.31 8.86
C SER A 26 20.18 22.22 9.55
N THR A 27 20.41 22.04 10.86
CA THR A 27 19.67 21.08 11.67
C THR A 27 18.20 21.48 11.79
N GLN A 28 17.93 22.76 12.03
CA GLN A 28 16.57 23.28 12.17
C GLN A 28 15.76 23.14 10.86
N ALA A 29 16.38 23.40 9.71
CA ALA A 29 15.73 23.24 8.41
C ALA A 29 15.27 21.79 8.18
N ALA A 30 16.13 20.81 8.47
CA ALA A 30 15.78 19.39 8.34
C ALA A 30 14.66 18.96 9.30
N ILE A 31 14.65 19.50 10.52
CA ILE A 31 13.58 19.25 11.50
C ILE A 31 12.24 19.81 11.00
N ASP A 32 12.25 21.01 10.40
CA ASP A 32 11.04 21.64 9.91
C ASP A 32 10.46 20.95 8.66
N GLU A 33 11.33 20.48 7.76
CA GLU A 33 10.92 19.62 6.63
C GLU A 33 10.30 18.31 7.13
N MET A 34 10.95 17.63 8.08
CA MET A 34 10.40 16.41 8.70
C MET A 34 9.02 16.68 9.32
N ARG A 35 8.85 17.80 10.03
CA ARG A 35 7.55 18.18 10.61
C ARG A 35 6.49 18.43 9.55
N GLN A 36 6.86 19.03 8.42
CA GLN A 36 5.94 19.24 7.30
C GLN A 36 5.45 17.91 6.73
N VAL A 37 6.37 16.99 6.44
CA VAL A 37 6.02 15.67 5.91
C VAL A 37 5.16 14.88 6.89
N GLN A 38 5.44 14.95 8.20
CA GLN A 38 4.61 14.29 9.22
C GLN A 38 3.18 14.84 9.26
N ARG A 39 3.00 16.15 9.09
CA ARG A 39 1.66 16.75 8.99
C ARG A 39 0.91 16.27 7.74
N GLU A 40 1.60 16.18 6.61
CA GLU A 40 1.03 15.66 5.36
C GLU A 40 0.61 14.18 5.52
N ILE A 41 1.46 13.34 6.11
CA ILE A 41 1.13 11.95 6.41
C ILE A 41 -0.10 11.84 7.32
N ALA A 42 -0.22 12.71 8.33
CA ALA A 42 -1.38 12.72 9.21
C ALA A 42 -2.67 13.04 8.44
N GLY A 43 -2.66 14.04 7.57
CA GLY A 43 -3.81 14.37 6.72
C GLY A 43 -4.20 13.24 5.78
N LEU A 44 -3.23 12.64 5.06
CA LEU A 44 -3.50 11.52 4.16
C LEU A 44 -4.08 10.29 4.87
N ARG A 45 -3.69 10.05 6.14
CA ARG A 45 -4.26 8.96 6.94
C ARG A 45 -5.72 9.20 7.31
N GLU A 46 -6.09 10.45 7.57
CA GLU A 46 -7.47 10.84 7.81
C GLU A 46 -8.32 10.61 6.56
N ASP A 47 -7.84 11.06 5.39
CA ASP A 47 -8.51 10.84 4.10
C ASP A 47 -8.70 9.35 3.81
N LEU A 48 -7.66 8.52 4.02
CA LEU A 48 -7.76 7.07 3.88
C LEU A 48 -8.79 6.45 4.83
N GLY A 49 -8.97 7.02 6.02
CA GLY A 49 -10.01 6.61 6.96
C GLY A 49 -11.41 6.82 6.39
N VAL A 50 -11.66 8.00 5.82
CA VAL A 50 -12.93 8.34 5.17
C VAL A 50 -13.18 7.43 3.97
N LEU A 51 -12.21 7.31 3.05
CA LEU A 51 -12.34 6.45 1.86
C LEU A 51 -12.60 4.99 2.24
N ARG A 52 -11.97 4.47 3.29
CA ARG A 52 -12.22 3.11 3.77
C ARG A 52 -13.64 2.96 4.32
N ALA A 53 -14.16 3.97 5.01
CA ALA A 53 -15.54 3.97 5.50
C ALA A 53 -16.55 4.01 4.35
N GLU A 54 -16.28 4.82 3.32
CA GLU A 54 -17.10 4.86 2.09
C GLU A 54 -17.07 3.53 1.35
N TRP A 55 -15.88 2.94 1.18
CA TRP A 55 -15.75 1.63 0.56
C TRP A 55 -16.53 0.55 1.34
N ALA A 56 -16.41 0.56 2.68
CA ALA A 56 -17.13 -0.37 3.52
C ALA A 56 -18.65 -0.17 3.43
N TYR A 57 -19.12 1.08 3.30
CA TYR A 57 -20.53 1.39 3.09
C TYR A 57 -21.04 0.90 1.72
N LEU A 58 -20.26 1.13 0.66
CA LEU A 58 -20.64 0.72 -0.69
C LEU A 58 -20.66 -0.80 -0.87
N ASN A 59 -19.74 -1.52 -0.19
CA ASN A 59 -19.62 -2.97 -0.26
C ASN A 59 -20.42 -3.73 0.80
N ARG A 60 -21.39 -3.09 1.48
CA ARG A 60 -22.27 -3.80 2.42
C ARG A 60 -23.05 -4.88 1.66
N PRO A 61 -22.99 -6.16 2.08
CA PRO A 61 -23.60 -7.26 1.33
C PRO A 61 -25.12 -7.09 1.23
N GLU A 62 -25.78 -6.55 2.25
CA GLU A 62 -27.22 -6.25 2.23
C GLU A 62 -27.56 -5.26 1.11
N ARG A 63 -26.84 -4.12 1.06
CA ARG A 63 -27.03 -3.09 0.03
C ARG A 63 -26.76 -3.62 -1.37
N LEU A 64 -25.73 -4.45 -1.53
CA LEU A 64 -25.43 -5.08 -2.82
C LEU A 64 -26.55 -6.04 -3.25
N ARG A 65 -27.13 -6.80 -2.32
CA ARG A 65 -28.28 -7.69 -2.60
C ARG A 65 -29.50 -6.88 -3.04
N ASP A 66 -29.83 -5.80 -2.32
CA ASP A 66 -30.96 -4.93 -2.67
C ASP A 66 -30.78 -4.31 -4.08
N LEU A 67 -29.55 -3.90 -4.43
CA LEU A 67 -29.23 -3.35 -5.75
C LEU A 67 -29.33 -4.39 -6.87
N VAL A 68 -28.92 -5.63 -6.59
CA VAL A 68 -29.04 -6.76 -7.54
C VAL A 68 -30.51 -7.10 -7.75
N GLU A 69 -31.31 -7.16 -6.68
CA GLU A 69 -32.74 -7.44 -6.75
C GLU A 69 -33.49 -6.37 -7.57
N LEU A 70 -33.17 -5.09 -7.35
CA LEU A 70 -33.76 -3.99 -8.11
C LEU A 70 -33.39 -4.02 -9.61
N ASN A 71 -32.26 -4.62 -9.97
CA ASN A 71 -31.77 -4.72 -11.35
C ASN A 71 -31.79 -6.15 -11.89
N PHE A 72 -32.64 -7.01 -11.33
CA PHE A 72 -32.66 -8.44 -11.62
C PHE A 72 -32.88 -8.75 -13.10
N ASP A 73 -33.74 -8.00 -13.78
CA ASP A 73 -34.04 -8.17 -15.22
C ASP A 73 -32.80 -8.12 -16.11
N ARG A 74 -31.76 -7.38 -15.69
CA ARG A 74 -30.50 -7.24 -16.43
C ARG A 74 -29.40 -8.13 -15.91
N LEU A 75 -29.27 -8.23 -14.59
CA LEU A 75 -28.15 -8.92 -13.95
C LEU A 75 -28.37 -10.44 -13.87
N GLN A 76 -29.61 -10.87 -13.63
CA GLN A 76 -29.98 -12.29 -13.43
C GLN A 76 -29.09 -13.00 -12.40
N LEU A 77 -28.57 -12.25 -11.43
CA LEU A 77 -27.69 -12.77 -10.38
C LEU A 77 -28.53 -13.30 -9.23
N MET A 78 -28.20 -14.50 -8.75
CA MET A 78 -28.80 -15.09 -7.56
C MET A 78 -27.80 -15.08 -6.39
N PRO A 79 -28.28 -15.01 -5.13
CA PRO A 79 -27.42 -15.09 -3.96
C PRO A 79 -26.62 -16.39 -3.96
N LEU A 80 -25.33 -16.29 -3.68
CA LEU A 80 -24.46 -17.46 -3.54
C LEU A 80 -24.88 -18.24 -2.28
N ALA A 81 -25.25 -19.51 -2.45
CA ALA A 81 -25.58 -20.38 -1.32
C ALA A 81 -24.29 -20.87 -0.64
N ALA A 82 -24.31 -21.03 0.69
CA ALA A 82 -23.12 -21.42 1.46
C ALA A 82 -22.47 -22.75 0.98
N GLY A 83 -23.23 -23.64 0.35
CA GLY A 83 -22.72 -24.89 -0.24
C GLY A 83 -22.08 -24.75 -1.62
N GLN A 84 -22.10 -23.56 -2.25
CA GLN A 84 -21.51 -23.31 -3.57
C GLN A 84 -20.04 -22.85 -3.49
N VAL A 85 -19.56 -22.53 -2.29
CA VAL A 85 -18.14 -22.24 -2.05
C VAL A 85 -17.45 -23.55 -1.70
N ILE A 86 -16.59 -24.02 -2.60
CA ILE A 86 -15.87 -25.28 -2.47
C ILE A 86 -14.38 -24.97 -2.29
N ASP A 87 -13.70 -25.71 -1.41
CA ASP A 87 -12.24 -25.62 -1.25
C ASP A 87 -11.52 -26.08 -2.53
N LEU A 88 -10.36 -25.50 -2.84
CA LEU A 88 -9.65 -25.79 -4.10
C LEU A 88 -9.25 -27.27 -4.24
N GLY A 89 -9.07 -27.98 -3.12
CA GLY A 89 -8.79 -29.41 -3.10
C GLY A 89 -9.99 -30.31 -3.45
N ASN A 90 -11.20 -29.76 -3.45
CA ASN A 90 -12.46 -30.46 -3.74
C ASN A 90 -13.00 -30.15 -5.14
N ILE A 91 -12.17 -29.56 -6.02
CA ILE A 91 -12.51 -29.34 -7.43
C ILE A 91 -12.32 -30.66 -8.18
N ASP A 92 -13.41 -31.24 -8.66
CA ASP A 92 -13.34 -32.39 -9.56
C ASP A 92 -12.80 -31.94 -10.92
N TYR A 93 -11.51 -32.20 -11.16
CA TYR A 93 -10.91 -31.98 -12.46
C TYR A 93 -11.35 -33.09 -13.42
N PRO A 94 -11.74 -32.75 -14.67
CA PRO A 94 -12.01 -33.77 -15.67
C PRO A 94 -10.76 -34.62 -15.87
N LYS A 95 -10.92 -35.95 -15.83
CA LYS A 95 -9.81 -36.86 -16.13
C LYS A 95 -9.24 -36.51 -17.51
N PRO A 96 -7.91 -36.43 -17.66
CA PRO A 96 -7.30 -36.27 -18.98
C PRO A 96 -7.90 -37.30 -19.94
N PRO A 97 -8.24 -36.92 -21.19
CA PRO A 97 -8.68 -37.88 -22.18
C PRO A 97 -7.67 -39.03 -22.23
N ALA A 98 -8.15 -40.26 -22.31
CA ALA A 98 -7.28 -41.41 -22.45
C ALA A 98 -6.30 -41.18 -23.61
N PRO A 99 -5.01 -41.53 -23.47
CA PRO A 99 -4.07 -41.48 -24.58
C PRO A 99 -4.72 -42.18 -25.78
N GLN A 100 -4.85 -41.46 -26.90
CA GLN A 100 -5.30 -42.09 -28.13
C GLN A 100 -4.26 -43.16 -28.48
N PRO A 101 -4.67 -44.40 -28.81
CA PRO A 101 -3.73 -45.44 -29.19
C PRO A 101 -2.85 -44.90 -30.32
N ASP A 102 -1.54 -44.95 -30.10
CA ASP A 102 -0.56 -44.50 -31.07
C ASP A 102 -0.74 -45.34 -32.34
N PRO A 103 -0.96 -44.73 -33.53
CA PRO A 103 -1.08 -45.48 -34.78
C PRO A 103 0.12 -46.40 -35.09
N SER A 104 1.25 -46.17 -34.42
CA SER A 104 2.48 -46.96 -34.57
C SER A 104 2.49 -48.28 -33.77
N GLU A 105 1.50 -48.56 -32.93
CA GLU A 105 1.42 -49.78 -32.11
C GLU A 105 0.60 -50.92 -32.75
N SER A 106 0.43 -50.89 -34.08
CA SER A 106 -0.12 -52.03 -34.82
C SER A 106 0.84 -53.23 -34.67
N PRO A 107 0.40 -54.41 -34.20
CA PRO A 107 1.24 -55.60 -34.18
C PRO A 107 1.61 -55.95 -35.63
N GLU A 108 2.88 -55.90 -35.97
CA GLU A 108 3.42 -56.55 -37.16
C GLU A 108 3.08 -58.06 -37.05
N GLU A 109 2.20 -58.54 -37.94
CA GLU A 109 2.04 -59.97 -38.25
C GLU A 109 3.28 -60.55 -38.91
#